data_AF-A0ABC8A6H0-F1
#
_entry.id   AF-A0ABC8A6H0-F1
#
_cell.length_a   1.000
_cell.length_b   1.000
_cell.length_c   1.000
_cell.angle_alpha   90.00
_cell.angle_beta   90.00
_cell.angle_gamma   90.00
#
_symmetry.space_group_name_H-M   'P 1'
#
loop_
_entity.id
_entity.type
_entity.pdbx_description
1 polymer ?
#
loop_
_entity_poly.entity_id
_entity_poly.type
_entity_poly.pdbx_seq_one_letter_code
_entity_poly.pdbx_strand_id
1 'polypeptide(L)'
;MEMQKQKPPRKKNKIITKRKVLSATMSGTLLMTSVFIPTAYSLLSNQITAQAAALNIDLLQNITSSNNSGTSTTNRWTSNSGSHNIDFTISGHALANVSLLSGPRYAALAIPQELRGYVVANGNTSVTTNLTIDFNQIALINAIVSAGDTFVAGVATILSNNPAASINLTQVTTQLNLLKGIQNIGGGTFTSPTTLNGNSMLSAPLNDGIGAILSQNVTAILQNLRTAVNSLTATGLAAPAANTALALIKPPLITAIDAVLVPLVNGTGGILDLLLNASALGDTSITIPTKITAPTTIASNIDAKVVGSAVQNNLLDVNILSGADGISYVYLAGDVNLTLVAPTGNLSATTSAIGASDATAPLPATLKNNAGTDIPVTSVITNSSGTTANNGQLSAGTYAVTYSASGYSSVTQTLIVTDPADTTAPGAPTVGNVTGNSTNGYTVTGTDEPGSTVTIKDDSGATVGTGTANETGDYTVTLPGSVGPNAPTVEHVTGNSSKGYTVTGTDEPGSTVTIKDGSGATVGTGTANETGDYTVTLPGSVGPNAPISVTATDAAGNVSDPTDFIIPVLTSGMAIGNSGDNMGGKYFSSGKLPATNGTDTGWLGVIGTVILSLLGSLLFWRKNKKEDES
;
A
#
# COMPACT_ATOMS: atom_id res chain seq x y z
N MET A 1 41.37 1.14 -60.18
CA MET A 1 40.23 0.65 -61.00
C MET A 1 38.94 1.10 -60.36
N GLU A 2 37.99 1.40 -61.23
CA GLU A 2 36.82 2.28 -61.08
C GLU A 2 35.68 1.84 -60.16
N MET A 3 34.92 2.88 -59.75
CA MET A 3 33.45 2.99 -59.59
C MET A 3 32.71 1.89 -58.79
N GLN A 4 31.85 2.23 -57.82
CA GLN A 4 30.54 2.81 -58.14
C GLN A 4 29.96 3.80 -57.11
N LYS A 5 29.14 4.70 -57.67
CA LYS A 5 28.34 5.76 -57.06
C LYS A 5 27.17 5.18 -56.23
N GLN A 6 26.82 5.85 -55.14
CA GLN A 6 25.44 6.23 -54.82
C GLN A 6 25.40 7.35 -53.75
N LYS A 7 24.53 8.34 -53.96
CA LYS A 7 24.11 9.43 -53.04
C LYS A 7 22.61 9.68 -53.32
N PRO A 8 21.82 10.35 -52.45
CA PRO A 8 21.92 10.58 -51.00
C PRO A 8 20.56 10.37 -50.25
N PRO A 9 20.42 10.77 -48.97
CA PRO A 9 19.55 11.95 -48.75
C PRO A 9 20.01 12.97 -47.68
N ARG A 10 19.75 14.24 -48.05
CA ARG A 10 19.29 15.43 -47.28
C ARG A 10 20.00 15.94 -46.00
N LYS A 11 20.79 17.01 -46.26
CA LYS A 11 20.94 18.31 -45.55
C LYS A 11 20.41 18.45 -44.10
N LYS A 12 21.31 18.78 -43.18
CA LYS A 12 21.07 19.76 -42.10
C LYS A 12 22.19 20.82 -42.11
N ASN A 13 21.77 22.08 -42.14
CA ASN A 13 22.62 23.26 -42.32
C ASN A 13 23.47 23.58 -41.09
N LYS A 14 24.72 24.01 -41.36
CA LYS A 14 25.59 24.77 -40.46
C LYS A 14 24.88 26.04 -39.98
N ILE A 15 24.90 26.29 -38.67
CA ILE A 15 24.78 27.64 -38.11
C ILE A 15 26.10 27.92 -37.39
N ILE A 16 26.90 28.79 -38.00
CA ILE A 16 28.05 29.46 -37.39
C ILE A 16 27.51 30.79 -36.88
N THR A 17 27.50 30.99 -35.56
CA THR A 17 27.16 32.31 -34.98
C THR A 17 28.37 32.85 -34.23
N LYS A 18 28.78 34.03 -34.69
CA LYS A 18 30.00 34.78 -34.36
C LYS A 18 30.07 35.13 -32.86
N ARG A 19 31.21 34.87 -32.21
CA ARG A 19 31.56 35.46 -30.91
C ARG A 19 31.78 36.97 -31.10
N LYS A 20 30.94 37.80 -30.48
CA LYS A 20 31.28 39.21 -30.21
C LYS A 20 32.09 39.23 -28.93
N VAL A 21 33.38 39.53 -29.03
CA VAL A 21 34.24 39.86 -27.90
C VAL A 21 33.88 41.29 -27.49
N LEU A 22 33.33 41.47 -26.29
CA LEU A 22 33.15 42.78 -25.69
C LEU A 22 34.35 43.02 -24.77
N SER A 23 35.32 43.77 -25.27
CA SER A 23 36.42 44.33 -24.49
C SER A 23 35.89 45.50 -23.68
N ALA A 24 35.85 45.37 -22.36
CA ALA A 24 35.60 46.47 -21.44
C ALA A 24 36.90 46.76 -20.67
N THR A 25 37.59 47.82 -21.09
CA THR A 25 38.66 48.47 -20.34
C THR A 25 38.01 49.39 -19.31
N MET A 26 38.09 49.07 -18.02
CA MET A 26 37.67 49.98 -16.96
C MET A 26 38.90 50.71 -16.41
N SER A 27 39.01 51.99 -16.77
CA SER A 27 39.74 53.01 -15.99
C SER A 27 38.71 53.99 -15.47
N GLY A 28 38.75 54.28 -14.17
CA GLY A 28 37.92 55.33 -13.57
C GLY A 28 37.39 54.96 -12.19
N THR A 29 38.03 55.52 -11.17
CA THR A 29 37.58 55.63 -9.79
C THR A 29 36.23 56.34 -9.69
N LEU A 30 35.24 55.74 -9.00
CA LEU A 30 34.07 56.47 -8.52
C LEU A 30 33.63 55.97 -7.13
N LEU A 31 33.63 56.90 -6.17
CA LEU A 31 33.01 56.79 -4.85
C LEU A 31 31.51 56.60 -5.00
N MET A 32 30.93 55.61 -4.32
CA MET A 32 29.47 55.41 -4.26
C MET A 32 29.04 55.31 -2.79
N THR A 33 28.37 56.37 -2.32
CA THR A 33 27.48 56.34 -1.16
C THR A 33 26.27 55.48 -1.48
N SER A 34 25.87 54.62 -0.55
CA SER A 34 24.77 53.68 -0.70
C SER A 34 23.40 54.37 -0.83
N VAL A 35 22.69 54.09 -1.92
CA VAL A 35 21.27 54.37 -2.10
C VAL A 35 20.49 53.08 -1.81
N PHE A 36 19.53 53.17 -0.90
CA PHE A 36 18.55 52.11 -0.61
C PHE A 36 17.45 52.11 -1.69
N ILE A 37 17.18 50.96 -2.30
CA ILE A 37 15.97 50.70 -3.09
C ILE A 37 15.39 49.36 -2.60
N PRO A 38 14.13 49.31 -2.11
CA PRO A 38 13.53 48.05 -1.71
C PRO A 38 12.77 47.39 -2.89
N THR A 39 12.75 46.06 -2.83
CA THR A 39 11.88 45.08 -3.52
C THR A 39 12.20 44.67 -4.97
N ALA A 40 12.62 43.41 -5.13
CA ALA A 40 11.81 42.36 -5.77
C ALA A 40 12.40 40.98 -5.44
N TYR A 41 11.54 40.05 -5.03
CA TYR A 41 11.83 38.64 -4.78
C TYR A 41 12.50 37.99 -6.01
N SER A 42 13.66 37.36 -5.82
CA SER A 42 14.26 36.45 -6.80
C SER A 42 14.36 35.04 -6.19
N LEU A 43 13.53 34.14 -6.73
CA LEU A 43 13.46 32.71 -6.45
C LEU A 43 14.54 31.94 -7.23
N LEU A 44 15.82 32.19 -6.93
CA LEU A 44 16.95 31.39 -7.44
C LEU A 44 18.01 31.27 -6.34
N SER A 45 17.84 30.31 -5.43
CA SER A 45 18.85 29.88 -4.48
C SER A 45 19.90 29.03 -5.19
N ASN A 46 20.86 29.68 -5.84
CA ASN A 46 22.26 29.23 -5.93
C ASN A 46 23.09 30.23 -6.73
N GLN A 47 23.84 31.10 -6.04
CA GLN A 47 25.21 31.49 -6.40
C GLN A 47 25.78 32.40 -5.28
N ILE A 48 26.36 31.80 -4.24
CA ILE A 48 27.63 32.30 -3.72
C ILE A 48 28.61 31.15 -3.89
N THR A 49 29.13 31.01 -5.11
CA THR A 49 30.33 30.20 -5.33
C THR A 49 31.51 31.05 -4.88
N ALA A 50 31.73 31.15 -3.57
CA ALA A 50 33.06 31.34 -3.07
C ALA A 50 33.70 29.96 -3.06
N GLN A 51 34.54 29.67 -4.05
CA GLN A 51 35.55 28.63 -3.89
C GLN A 51 36.29 28.98 -2.59
N ALA A 52 36.09 28.19 -1.54
CA ALA A 52 36.99 28.21 -0.41
C ALA A 52 38.35 27.75 -0.95
N ALA A 53 39.20 28.72 -1.30
CA ALA A 53 40.63 28.51 -1.23
C ALA A 53 40.89 27.91 0.15
N ALA A 54 41.55 26.76 0.18
CA ALA A 54 41.88 26.01 1.39
C ALA A 54 42.63 26.90 2.39
N LEU A 55 41.88 27.60 3.26
CA LEU A 55 42.44 28.07 4.50
C LEU A 55 42.47 26.80 5.36
N ASN A 56 43.68 26.33 5.63
CA ASN A 56 43.97 25.06 6.28
C ASN A 56 43.60 25.13 7.78
N ILE A 57 42.29 25.22 8.05
CA ILE A 57 41.64 25.40 9.35
C ILE A 57 41.58 24.08 10.15
N ASP A 58 41.69 22.95 9.45
CA ASP A 58 41.76 21.63 10.07
C ASP A 58 43.08 21.44 10.83
N LEU A 59 42.97 21.01 12.08
CA LEU A 59 44.08 20.65 12.96
C LEU A 59 44.65 19.26 12.65
N LEU A 60 43.91 18.44 11.91
CA LEU A 60 44.22 17.04 11.62
C LEU A 60 44.31 16.80 10.11
N GLN A 61 45.08 15.78 9.74
CA GLN A 61 45.17 15.20 8.40
C GLN A 61 44.65 13.77 8.38
N ASN A 62 44.35 13.30 7.17
CA ASN A 62 43.83 11.96 6.90
C ASN A 62 42.63 11.68 7.82
N ILE A 63 41.75 12.67 7.91
CA ILE A 63 40.61 12.62 8.82
C ILE A 63 39.69 11.51 8.35
N THR A 64 39.38 10.61 9.27
CA THR A 64 38.39 9.56 9.09
C THR A 64 37.26 9.81 10.08
N SER A 65 36.02 9.56 9.67
CA SER A 65 34.87 9.62 10.56
C SER A 65 34.10 8.31 10.51
N SER A 66 33.63 7.87 11.66
CA SER A 66 32.75 6.72 11.81
C SER A 66 31.67 7.02 12.83
N ASN A 67 30.62 6.20 12.84
CA ASN A 67 29.59 6.25 13.86
C ASN A 67 29.07 4.84 14.18
N ASN A 68 28.47 4.68 15.36
CA ASN A 68 27.91 3.41 15.83
C ASN A 68 26.39 3.29 15.60
N SER A 69 25.79 4.05 14.67
CA SER A 69 24.34 4.00 14.39
C SER A 69 23.84 2.62 13.96
N GLY A 70 24.74 1.76 13.46
CA GLY A 70 24.40 0.47 12.87
C GLY A 70 23.67 0.57 11.52
N THR A 71 23.52 1.80 10.99
CA THR A 71 22.80 2.05 9.74
C THR A 71 23.70 1.88 8.51
N SER A 72 23.10 1.47 7.39
CA SER A 72 23.76 1.35 6.10
C SER A 72 22.74 1.63 4.97
N THR A 73 23.19 1.60 3.72
CA THR A 73 22.28 1.70 2.57
C THR A 73 21.23 0.60 2.53
N THR A 74 21.49 -0.55 3.17
CA THR A 74 20.59 -1.73 3.25
C THR A 74 19.91 -1.90 4.61
N ASN A 75 20.42 -1.27 5.67
CA ASN A 75 19.86 -1.30 7.03
C ASN A 75 19.56 0.13 7.49
N ARG A 76 18.35 0.62 7.22
CA ARG A 76 17.97 2.02 7.46
C ARG A 76 17.02 2.14 8.63
N TRP A 77 17.13 3.21 9.41
CA TRP A 77 16.12 3.53 10.42
C TRP A 77 14.82 3.97 9.75
N THR A 78 13.69 3.44 10.21
CA THR A 78 12.37 3.88 9.74
C THR A 78 11.96 5.21 10.39
N SER A 79 11.00 5.89 9.77
CA SER A 79 10.29 6.99 10.42
C SER A 79 9.72 6.54 11.78
N ASN A 80 9.68 7.47 12.73
CA ASN A 80 9.17 7.26 14.08
C ASN A 80 9.82 6.08 14.86
N SER A 81 11.03 5.65 14.48
CA SER A 81 11.79 4.58 15.17
C SER A 81 12.36 5.00 16.54
N GLY A 82 11.92 6.14 17.08
CA GLY A 82 12.36 6.65 18.38
C GLY A 82 13.67 7.43 18.34
N SER A 83 14.33 7.51 19.49
CA SER A 83 15.63 8.19 19.64
C SER A 83 16.76 7.19 19.82
N HIS A 84 17.88 7.46 19.16
CA HIS A 84 19.07 6.61 19.16
C HIS A 84 20.27 7.41 19.66
N ASN A 85 21.07 6.79 20.51
CA ASN A 85 22.33 7.35 20.97
C ASN A 85 23.43 6.88 20.00
N ILE A 86 24.15 7.85 19.44
CA ILE A 86 25.18 7.64 18.42
C ILE A 86 26.47 8.34 18.86
N ASP A 87 27.56 7.60 18.87
CA ASP A 87 28.90 8.16 19.03
C ASP A 87 29.50 8.38 17.65
N PHE A 88 29.75 9.63 17.31
CA PHE A 88 30.54 9.99 16.14
C PHE A 88 32.00 10.04 16.53
N THR A 89 32.82 9.19 15.92
CA THR A 89 34.26 9.14 16.16
C THR A 89 34.99 9.76 14.97
N ILE A 90 35.81 10.77 15.24
CA ILE A 90 36.69 11.46 14.29
C ILE A 90 38.12 11.09 14.65
N SER A 91 38.87 10.53 13.71
CA SER A 91 40.26 10.14 13.93
C SER A 91 41.17 10.74 12.86
N GLY A 92 42.33 11.21 13.26
CA GLY A 92 43.31 11.84 12.37
C GLY A 92 44.66 12.03 13.05
N HIS A 93 45.60 12.61 12.31
CA HIS A 93 46.98 12.80 12.76
C HIS A 93 47.42 14.25 12.51
N ALA A 94 48.48 14.71 13.19
CA ALA A 94 49.01 16.07 13.03
C ALA A 94 49.43 16.43 11.58
N LEU A 95 49.43 17.73 11.27
CA LEU A 95 50.43 18.30 10.33
C LEU A 95 51.74 18.52 11.07
N ALA A 96 52.85 18.16 10.43
CA ALA A 96 54.19 18.50 10.93
C ALA A 96 54.45 20.02 10.99
N ASN A 97 53.63 20.84 10.34
CA ASN A 97 53.71 22.30 10.29
C ASN A 97 52.30 22.91 10.18
N VAL A 98 51.60 23.12 11.30
CA VAL A 98 50.35 23.91 11.29
C VAL A 98 50.73 25.39 11.36
N SER A 99 50.42 26.14 10.30
CA SER A 99 50.51 27.60 10.33
C SER A 99 49.62 28.15 11.43
N LEU A 100 50.13 29.18 12.12
CA LEU A 100 49.50 29.90 13.23
C LEU A 100 48.19 30.59 12.78
N LEU A 101 47.11 29.83 12.64
CA LEU A 101 45.78 30.40 12.66
C LEU A 101 45.50 30.82 14.11
N SER A 102 45.23 32.11 14.33
CA SER A 102 44.79 32.56 15.65
C SER A 102 43.38 32.05 15.90
N GLY A 103 43.10 31.62 17.13
CA GLY A 103 41.74 31.28 17.55
C GLY A 103 41.66 30.03 18.44
N PRO A 104 40.53 29.84 19.13
CA PRO A 104 40.27 28.64 19.90
C PRO A 104 40.16 27.40 19.00
N ARG A 105 40.53 26.25 19.56
CA ARG A 105 40.44 24.94 18.91
C ARG A 105 39.15 24.25 19.31
N TYR A 106 38.47 23.63 18.35
CA TYR A 106 37.22 22.92 18.55
C TYR A 106 37.22 21.57 17.86
N ALA A 107 36.63 20.57 18.50
CA ALA A 107 36.00 19.47 17.79
C ALA A 107 34.64 19.96 17.28
N ALA A 108 34.32 19.70 16.03
CA ALA A 108 33.07 20.14 15.41
C ALA A 108 32.43 19.01 14.59
N LEU A 109 31.11 18.89 14.67
CA LEU A 109 30.29 17.94 13.93
C LEU A 109 29.14 18.69 13.26
N ALA A 110 29.19 18.84 11.94
CA ALA A 110 28.14 19.44 11.14
C ALA A 110 26.91 18.54 11.08
N ILE A 111 25.75 19.10 11.40
CA ILE A 111 24.46 18.44 11.32
C ILE A 111 23.87 18.68 9.92
N PRO A 112 23.62 17.62 9.13
CA PRO A 112 23.00 17.75 7.81
C PRO A 112 21.60 18.36 7.93
N GLN A 113 21.17 19.09 6.89
CA GLN A 113 19.92 19.84 6.89
C GLN A 113 18.71 18.96 7.26
N GLU A 114 18.74 17.72 6.79
CA GLU A 114 17.72 16.68 6.96
C GLU A 114 17.52 16.28 8.43
N LEU A 115 18.53 16.47 9.28
CA LEU A 115 18.51 16.12 10.70
C LEU A 115 18.49 17.34 11.64
N ARG A 116 18.41 18.57 11.10
CA ARG A 116 18.34 19.76 11.94
C ARG A 116 17.04 19.77 12.74
N GLY A 117 17.16 20.00 14.06
CA GLY A 117 16.03 19.93 14.99
C GLY A 117 15.75 18.52 15.55
N TYR A 118 16.40 17.49 15.00
CA TYR A 118 16.30 16.10 15.46
C TYR A 118 17.53 15.61 16.22
N VAL A 119 18.55 16.47 16.34
CA VAL A 119 19.85 16.14 16.94
C VAL A 119 20.08 16.96 18.19
N VAL A 120 20.55 16.30 19.26
CA VAL A 120 20.98 16.94 20.50
C VAL A 120 22.30 16.33 21.00
N ALA A 121 23.06 17.09 21.78
CA ALA A 121 24.23 16.56 22.47
C ALA A 121 23.81 15.49 23.49
N ASN A 122 24.57 14.40 23.60
CA ASN A 122 24.30 13.29 24.52
C ASN A 122 25.45 13.07 25.51
N GLY A 123 26.03 14.16 26.02
CA GLY A 123 27.14 14.15 26.95
C GLY A 123 28.37 14.91 26.45
N ASN A 124 29.48 14.73 27.15
CA ASN A 124 30.73 15.40 26.85
C ASN A 124 31.48 14.68 25.72
N THR A 125 32.12 15.46 24.87
CA THR A 125 33.05 14.96 23.87
C THR A 125 34.29 14.40 24.56
N SER A 126 34.69 13.18 24.24
CA SER A 126 35.92 12.57 24.72
C SER A 126 37.00 12.73 23.67
N VAL A 127 38.21 13.13 24.08
CA VAL A 127 39.33 13.37 23.18
C VAL A 127 40.54 12.65 23.72
N THR A 128 41.11 11.77 22.90
CA THR A 128 42.40 11.12 23.16
C THR A 128 43.38 11.60 22.12
N THR A 129 44.48 12.21 22.56
CA THR A 129 45.48 12.77 21.64
C THR A 129 46.88 12.65 22.22
N ASN A 130 47.87 12.42 21.34
CA ASN A 130 49.27 12.69 21.65
C ASN A 130 49.59 14.15 21.34
N LEU A 131 50.46 14.79 22.11
CA LEU A 131 50.83 16.19 21.87
C LEU A 131 52.30 16.31 21.49
N THR A 132 52.53 17.11 20.46
CA THR A 132 53.87 17.55 20.08
C THR A 132 54.00 19.04 20.35
N ILE A 133 55.16 19.49 20.82
CA ILE A 133 55.43 20.90 21.10
C ILE A 133 56.76 21.32 20.50
N ASP A 134 56.82 22.49 19.88
CA ASP A 134 58.08 23.12 19.48
C ASP A 134 58.55 24.07 20.59
N PHE A 135 59.44 23.57 21.47
CA PHE A 135 59.97 24.37 22.57
C PHE A 135 60.82 25.56 22.08
N ASN A 136 61.30 25.54 20.84
CA ASN A 136 62.06 26.67 20.29
C ASN A 136 61.21 27.95 20.20
N GLN A 137 59.88 27.82 20.09
CA GLN A 137 58.96 28.96 20.03
C GLN A 137 58.71 29.59 21.42
N ILE A 138 59.20 28.98 22.50
CA ILE A 138 58.87 29.37 23.87
C ILE A 138 60.11 29.97 24.54
N ALA A 139 60.22 31.28 24.48
CA ALA A 139 61.38 32.02 25.00
C ALA A 139 61.76 31.67 26.45
N LEU A 140 60.77 31.45 27.32
CA LEU A 140 60.98 31.07 28.70
C LEU A 140 61.63 29.68 28.86
N ILE A 141 61.26 28.71 28.01
CA ILE A 141 61.89 27.38 28.01
C ILE A 141 63.30 27.45 27.42
N ASN A 142 63.52 28.26 26.38
CA ASN A 142 64.85 28.50 25.83
C ASN A 142 65.81 29.12 26.87
N ALA A 143 65.31 29.94 27.80
CA ALA A 143 66.09 30.47 28.91
C ALA A 143 66.54 29.35 29.88
N ILE A 144 65.67 28.36 30.16
CA ILE A 144 66.02 27.16 30.95
C ILE A 144 67.08 26.35 30.23
N VAL A 145 66.90 26.11 28.92
CA VAL A 145 67.86 25.36 28.10
C VAL A 145 69.24 26.04 28.14
N SER A 146 69.29 27.36 27.96
CA SER A 146 70.53 28.15 27.98
C SER A 146 71.21 28.12 29.36
N ALA A 147 70.43 28.23 30.44
CA ALA A 147 70.94 28.08 31.81
C ALA A 147 71.46 26.65 32.06
N GLY A 148 70.81 25.64 31.50
CA GLY A 148 71.20 24.23 31.59
C GLY A 148 72.51 23.95 30.85
N ASP A 149 72.68 24.50 29.66
CA ASP A 149 73.93 24.35 28.89
C ASP A 149 75.10 25.05 29.60
N THR A 150 74.86 26.22 30.20
CA THR A 150 75.84 26.91 31.04
C THR A 150 76.19 26.08 32.28
N PHE A 151 75.20 25.45 32.92
CA PHE A 151 75.41 24.56 34.06
C PHE A 151 76.26 23.34 33.69
N VAL A 152 75.97 22.67 32.57
CA VAL A 152 76.74 21.52 32.08
C VAL A 152 78.19 21.91 31.78
N ALA A 153 78.42 23.06 31.14
CA ALA A 153 79.77 23.59 30.91
C ALA A 153 80.50 23.92 32.24
N GLY A 154 79.78 24.47 33.21
CA GLY A 154 80.28 24.70 34.57
C GLY A 154 80.71 23.40 35.25
N VAL A 155 79.91 22.33 35.14
CA VAL A 155 80.27 21.00 35.68
C VAL A 155 81.51 20.44 35.00
N ALA A 156 81.66 20.59 33.68
CA ALA A 156 82.88 20.20 32.98
C ALA A 156 84.12 20.91 33.53
N THR A 157 84.00 22.22 33.79
CA THR A 157 85.07 23.03 34.41
C THR A 157 85.40 22.54 35.82
N ILE A 158 84.39 22.18 36.63
CA ILE A 158 84.58 21.61 37.97
C ILE A 158 85.37 20.31 37.89
N LEU A 159 85.04 19.41 36.96
CA LEU A 159 85.74 18.14 36.78
C LEU A 159 87.18 18.32 36.31
N SER A 160 87.45 19.29 35.42
CA SER A 160 88.83 19.63 35.02
C SER A 160 89.68 20.14 36.19
N ASN A 161 89.09 20.90 37.11
CA ASN A 161 89.78 21.40 38.30
C ASN A 161 89.84 20.36 39.44
N ASN A 162 89.08 19.27 39.35
CA ASN A 162 88.98 18.22 40.37
C ASN A 162 89.04 16.83 39.72
N PRO A 163 90.19 16.41 39.16
CA PRO A 163 90.28 15.21 38.31
C PRO A 163 89.99 13.89 39.02
N ALA A 164 90.00 13.87 40.37
CA ALA A 164 89.63 12.72 41.18
C ALA A 164 88.16 12.73 41.66
N ALA A 165 87.34 13.63 41.12
CA ALA A 165 85.89 13.67 41.35
C ALA A 165 85.13 13.13 40.13
N SER A 166 83.94 12.58 40.37
CA SER A 166 83.01 12.11 39.33
C SER A 166 81.61 12.64 39.60
N ILE A 167 80.93 13.14 38.56
CA ILE A 167 79.58 13.69 38.61
C ILE A 167 78.74 13.04 37.51
N ASN A 168 77.61 12.42 37.88
CA ASN A 168 76.72 11.78 36.92
C ASN A 168 75.63 12.76 36.43
N LEU A 169 75.81 13.31 35.23
CA LEU A 169 74.87 14.26 34.62
C LEU A 169 73.72 13.61 33.84
N THR A 170 73.62 12.28 33.80
CA THR A 170 72.68 11.57 32.90
C THR A 170 71.25 12.08 33.03
N GLN A 171 70.73 12.23 34.26
CA GLN A 171 69.37 12.70 34.47
C GLN A 171 69.20 14.18 34.10
N VAL A 172 70.18 15.03 34.40
CA VAL A 172 70.14 16.46 34.02
C VAL A 172 70.10 16.61 32.51
N THR A 173 71.01 15.94 31.79
CA THR A 173 71.08 16.01 30.33
C THR A 173 69.85 15.38 29.67
N THR A 174 69.33 14.29 30.23
CA THR A 174 68.09 13.66 29.72
C THR A 174 66.90 14.61 29.80
N GLN A 175 66.66 15.22 30.97
CA GLN A 175 65.54 16.14 31.14
C GLN A 175 65.74 17.44 30.35
N LEU A 176 66.98 17.93 30.23
CA LEU A 176 67.27 19.11 29.42
C LEU A 176 66.99 18.87 27.94
N ASN A 177 67.32 17.68 27.42
CA ASN A 177 67.04 17.31 26.03
C ASN A 177 65.53 17.23 25.73
N LEU A 178 64.69 16.85 26.70
CA LEU A 178 63.23 16.88 26.58
C LEU A 178 62.63 18.29 26.50
N LEU A 179 63.44 19.34 26.69
CA LEU A 179 63.05 20.75 26.55
C LEU A 179 63.64 21.40 25.29
N LYS A 180 64.34 20.65 24.43
CA LYS A 180 64.98 21.17 23.22
C LYS A 180 64.22 20.75 21.97
N GLY A 181 64.04 21.68 21.05
CA GLY A 181 63.46 21.38 19.74
C GLY A 181 62.00 20.96 19.80
N ILE A 182 61.61 20.14 18.83
CA ILE A 182 60.27 19.57 18.73
C ILE A 182 60.23 18.27 19.54
N GLN A 183 59.31 18.20 20.50
CA GLN A 183 59.22 17.07 21.43
C GLN A 183 57.79 16.52 21.46
N ASN A 184 57.68 15.18 21.47
CA ASN A 184 56.46 14.51 21.87
C ASN A 184 56.43 14.49 23.40
N ILE A 185 55.54 15.27 23.98
CA ILE A 185 55.40 15.42 25.44
C ILE A 185 54.41 14.41 26.03
N GLY A 186 54.04 13.38 25.26
CA GLY A 186 53.05 12.39 25.65
C GLY A 186 51.62 12.79 25.27
N GLY A 187 50.71 11.85 25.48
CA GLY A 187 49.29 12.03 25.22
C GLY A 187 48.44 11.80 26.45
N GLY A 188 47.15 12.04 26.30
CA GLY A 188 46.17 11.82 27.35
C GLY A 188 44.75 11.84 26.80
N THR A 189 43.82 11.47 27.68
CA THR A 189 42.39 11.57 27.42
C THR A 189 41.78 12.65 28.29
N PHE A 190 40.98 13.52 27.70
CA PHE A 190 40.19 14.52 28.40
C PHE A 190 38.75 14.53 27.88
N THR A 191 37.86 15.18 28.64
CA THR A 191 36.48 15.41 28.19
C THR A 191 36.21 16.91 28.09
N SER A 192 35.33 17.28 27.17
CA SER A 192 34.93 18.67 26.94
C SER A 192 33.42 18.77 26.73
N PRO A 193 32.76 19.81 27.27
CA PRO A 193 31.32 20.00 27.08
C PRO A 193 30.94 20.15 25.60
N THR A 194 29.98 19.34 25.15
CA THR A 194 29.44 19.42 23.79
C THR A 194 28.27 20.40 23.76
N THR A 195 28.32 21.39 22.87
CA THR A 195 27.27 22.40 22.71
C THR A 195 26.66 22.33 21.31
N LEU A 196 25.33 22.48 21.20
CA LEU A 196 24.62 22.61 19.92
C LEU A 196 24.56 24.08 19.50
N ASN A 197 25.22 24.43 18.40
CA ASN A 197 25.28 25.78 17.85
C ASN A 197 24.29 25.92 16.68
N GLY A 198 23.27 26.78 16.86
CA GLY A 198 22.34 27.17 15.79
C GLY A 198 21.68 26.00 15.05
N ASN A 199 21.42 24.90 15.77
CA ASN A 199 20.85 23.64 15.25
C ASN A 199 21.63 22.95 14.12
N SER A 200 22.79 23.47 13.75
CA SER A 200 23.52 23.08 12.53
C SER A 200 24.85 22.43 12.82
N MET A 201 25.33 22.48 14.06
CA MET A 201 26.63 21.94 14.44
C MET A 201 26.69 21.63 15.93
N LEU A 202 27.26 20.48 16.28
CA LEU A 202 27.76 20.22 17.63
C LEU A 202 29.23 20.62 17.71
N SER A 203 29.64 21.23 18.82
CA SER A 203 31.05 21.59 19.03
C SER A 203 31.49 21.38 20.46
N ALA A 204 32.77 21.06 20.65
CA ALA A 204 33.41 21.01 21.95
C ALA A 204 34.77 21.72 21.92
N PRO A 205 35.05 22.67 22.84
CA PRO A 205 36.34 23.35 22.91
C PRO A 205 37.46 22.41 23.34
N LEU A 206 38.64 22.53 22.74
CA LEU A 206 39.77 21.61 23.00
C LEU A 206 40.86 22.23 23.88
N ASN A 207 40.96 23.56 23.93
CA ASN A 207 42.09 24.25 24.57
C ASN A 207 42.25 23.90 26.06
N ASP A 208 41.17 23.85 26.83
CA ASP A 208 41.26 23.56 28.28
C ASP A 208 41.80 22.15 28.53
N GLY A 209 41.34 21.17 27.75
CA GLY A 209 41.78 19.78 27.85
C GLY A 209 43.21 19.57 27.37
N ILE A 210 43.59 20.15 26.23
CA ILE A 210 44.97 20.17 25.74
C ILE A 210 45.86 20.86 26.78
N GLY A 211 45.40 21.96 27.36
CA GLY A 211 46.09 22.73 28.38
C GLY A 211 46.36 21.90 29.64
N ALA A 212 45.39 21.11 30.09
CA ALA A 212 45.59 20.21 31.23
C ALA A 212 46.72 19.18 30.98
N ILE A 213 46.74 18.56 29.79
CA ILE A 213 47.80 17.61 29.39
C ILE A 213 49.15 18.31 29.32
N LEU A 214 49.22 19.48 28.66
CA LEU A 214 50.44 20.29 28.54
C LEU A 214 51.00 20.66 29.91
N SER A 215 50.14 21.20 30.78
CA SER A 215 50.52 21.64 32.12
C SER A 215 51.08 20.47 32.93
N GLN A 216 50.40 19.31 32.92
CA GLN A 216 50.84 18.12 33.63
C GLN A 216 52.20 17.62 33.13
N ASN A 217 52.35 17.43 31.81
CA ASN A 217 53.54 16.78 31.25
C ASN A 217 54.77 17.70 31.30
N VAL A 218 54.60 19.00 31.01
CA VAL A 218 55.70 19.97 31.11
C VAL A 218 56.09 20.19 32.57
N THR A 219 55.12 20.24 33.50
CA THR A 219 55.40 20.30 34.94
C THR A 219 56.22 19.09 35.38
N ALA A 220 55.90 17.88 34.91
CA ALA A 220 56.66 16.68 35.23
C ALA A 220 58.12 16.77 34.75
N ILE A 221 58.36 17.22 33.50
CA ILE A 221 59.72 17.40 32.95
C ILE A 221 60.51 18.41 33.81
N LEU A 222 59.90 19.56 34.12
CA LEU A 222 60.55 20.63 34.89
C LEU A 222 60.82 20.20 36.34
N GLN A 223 59.91 19.49 36.99
CA GLN A 223 60.12 18.93 38.34
C GLN A 223 61.21 17.87 38.34
N ASN A 224 61.27 17.01 37.33
CA ASN A 224 62.31 16.00 37.19
C ASN A 224 63.68 16.65 36.98
N LEU A 225 63.77 17.68 36.14
CA LEU A 225 65.00 18.46 35.95
C LEU A 225 65.44 19.13 37.25
N ARG A 226 64.52 19.81 37.94
CA ARG A 226 64.79 20.46 39.24
C ARG A 226 65.32 19.47 40.26
N THR A 227 64.69 18.31 40.35
CA THR A 227 65.07 17.24 41.28
C THR A 227 66.44 16.66 40.91
N ALA A 228 66.71 16.44 39.63
CA ALA A 228 68.00 15.97 39.14
C ALA A 228 69.13 16.95 39.47
N VAL A 229 68.92 18.25 39.28
CA VAL A 229 69.91 19.30 39.61
C VAL A 229 70.14 19.38 41.12
N ASN A 230 69.06 19.36 41.92
CA ASN A 230 69.18 19.41 43.39
C ASN A 230 69.92 18.19 43.95
N SER A 231 69.61 17.00 43.43
CA SER A 231 70.19 15.73 43.89
C SER A 231 71.60 15.46 43.37
N LEU A 232 72.07 16.27 42.42
CA LEU A 232 73.38 16.08 41.81
C LEU A 232 74.50 16.24 42.85
N THR A 233 75.38 15.25 42.94
CA THR A 233 76.51 15.26 43.86
C THR A 233 77.74 14.69 43.18
N ALA A 234 78.91 15.17 43.59
CA ALA A 234 80.20 14.61 43.22
C ALA A 234 80.57 13.44 44.15
N THR A 235 81.21 12.43 43.58
CA THR A 235 81.78 11.25 44.26
C THR A 235 83.29 11.17 44.00
N GLY A 236 84.04 10.39 44.80
CA GLY A 236 85.49 10.25 44.68
C GLY A 236 86.30 11.11 45.65
N LEU A 237 87.64 11.09 45.51
CA LEU A 237 88.56 11.71 46.48
C LEU A 237 88.50 13.24 46.49
N ALA A 238 88.18 13.87 45.35
CA ALA A 238 88.01 15.32 45.25
C ALA A 238 86.54 15.79 45.40
N ALA A 239 85.64 14.90 45.86
CA ALA A 239 84.22 15.20 45.99
C ALA A 239 83.89 16.42 46.89
N PRO A 240 84.55 16.67 48.04
CA PRO A 240 84.21 17.83 48.89
C PRO A 240 84.41 19.17 48.18
N ALA A 241 85.55 19.34 47.49
CA ALA A 241 85.85 20.55 46.71
C ALA A 241 84.91 20.70 45.52
N ALA A 242 84.66 19.61 44.78
CA ALA A 242 83.72 19.60 43.66
C ALA A 242 82.28 19.91 44.09
N ASN A 243 81.80 19.39 45.23
CA ASN A 243 80.47 19.67 45.76
C ASN A 243 80.33 21.13 46.24
N THR A 244 81.39 21.74 46.76
CA THR A 244 81.42 23.17 47.12
C THR A 244 81.25 24.05 45.87
N ALA A 245 81.99 23.74 44.80
CA ALA A 245 81.84 24.45 43.52
C ALA A 245 80.48 24.20 42.87
N LEU A 246 79.96 22.97 42.96
CA LEU A 246 78.67 22.58 42.40
C LEU A 246 77.52 23.37 43.06
N ALA A 247 77.59 23.61 44.37
CA ALA A 247 76.59 24.39 45.10
C ALA A 247 76.47 25.84 44.59
N LEU A 248 77.53 26.41 44.01
CA LEU A 248 77.51 27.76 43.46
C LEU A 248 76.85 27.85 42.09
N ILE A 249 76.89 26.77 41.30
CA ILE A 249 76.37 26.77 39.92
C ILE A 249 74.94 26.21 39.80
N LYS A 250 74.42 25.51 40.82
CA LYS A 250 73.02 25.03 40.85
C LYS A 250 71.96 26.16 40.85
N PRO A 251 72.08 27.23 41.67
CA PRO A 251 71.00 28.20 41.85
C PRO A 251 70.54 28.94 40.58
N PRO A 252 71.42 29.36 39.65
CA PRO A 252 70.99 29.99 38.40
C PRO A 252 70.04 29.13 37.57
N LEU A 253 70.35 27.82 37.43
CA LEU A 253 69.48 26.89 36.71
C LEU A 253 68.17 26.63 37.46
N ILE A 254 68.21 26.45 38.79
CA ILE A 254 66.99 26.28 39.60
C ILE A 254 66.08 27.51 39.49
N THR A 255 66.65 28.72 39.48
CA THR A 255 65.88 29.96 39.33
C THR A 255 65.22 30.04 37.95
N ALA A 256 65.93 29.66 36.89
CA ALA A 256 65.35 29.59 35.54
C ALA A 256 64.20 28.57 35.47
N ILE A 257 64.35 27.40 36.10
CA ILE A 257 63.31 26.37 36.16
C ILE A 257 62.08 26.89 36.93
N ASP A 258 62.28 27.47 38.12
CA ASP A 258 61.20 27.94 38.99
C ASP A 258 60.43 29.13 38.38
N ALA A 259 61.09 29.93 37.53
CA ALA A 259 60.43 31.00 36.75
C ALA A 259 59.34 30.49 35.78
N VAL A 260 59.39 29.22 35.39
CA VAL A 260 58.37 28.58 34.54
C VAL A 260 57.50 27.62 35.35
N LEU A 261 58.12 26.80 36.19
CA LEU A 261 57.43 25.77 36.97
C LEU A 261 56.39 26.36 37.92
N VAL A 262 56.74 27.42 38.66
CA VAL A 262 55.84 28.00 39.67
C VAL A 262 54.60 28.63 39.01
N PRO A 263 54.73 29.48 37.96
CA PRO A 263 53.54 30.01 37.31
C PRO A 263 52.71 28.93 36.61
N LEU A 264 53.34 27.92 36.00
CA LEU A 264 52.64 26.81 35.35
C LEU A 264 51.78 25.99 36.32
N VAL A 265 52.33 25.64 37.49
CA VAL A 265 51.59 24.91 38.54
C VAL A 265 50.45 25.74 39.11
N ASN A 266 50.65 27.06 39.25
CA ASN A 266 49.64 27.97 39.79
C ASN A 266 48.63 28.49 38.75
N GLY A 267 48.79 28.13 37.47
CA GLY A 267 47.93 28.64 36.38
C GLY A 267 48.07 30.16 36.15
N THR A 268 49.26 30.72 36.36
CA THR A 268 49.55 32.15 36.24
C THR A 268 50.61 32.44 35.17
N GLY A 269 50.75 33.71 34.77
CA GLY A 269 51.85 34.15 33.91
C GLY A 269 51.73 33.80 32.42
N GLY A 270 50.57 33.33 31.95
CA GLY A 270 50.30 33.09 30.52
C GLY A 270 51.14 31.99 29.87
N ILE A 271 51.88 31.21 30.66
CA ILE A 271 52.76 30.14 30.16
C ILE A 271 51.93 29.06 29.45
N LEU A 272 50.74 28.77 29.98
CA LEU A 272 49.86 27.78 29.38
C LEU A 272 49.42 28.19 27.96
N ASP A 273 49.15 29.47 27.73
CA ASP A 273 48.79 29.97 26.40
C ASP A 273 49.99 29.87 25.43
N LEU A 274 51.20 30.14 25.92
CA LEU A 274 52.42 29.94 25.13
C LEU A 274 52.61 28.47 24.76
N LEU A 275 52.40 27.55 25.71
CA LEU A 275 52.46 26.11 25.48
C LEU A 275 51.38 25.66 24.49
N LEU A 276 50.16 26.17 24.63
CA LEU A 276 49.04 25.88 23.73
C LEU A 276 49.35 26.33 22.29
N ASN A 277 49.85 27.56 22.12
CA ASN A 277 50.19 28.11 20.81
C ASN A 277 51.34 27.37 20.12
N ALA A 278 52.30 26.85 20.89
CA ALA A 278 53.41 26.06 20.38
C ALA A 278 53.10 24.56 20.24
N SER A 279 51.91 24.12 20.68
CA SER A 279 51.50 22.71 20.63
C SER A 279 50.75 22.36 19.35
N ALA A 280 50.98 21.15 18.86
CA ALA A 280 50.21 20.50 17.80
C ALA A 280 49.57 19.21 18.34
N LEU A 281 48.35 18.94 17.88
CA LEU A 281 47.71 17.64 18.07
C LEU A 281 48.44 16.58 17.25
N GLY A 282 48.68 15.41 17.83
CA GLY A 282 49.26 14.22 17.22
C GLY A 282 48.18 13.27 16.70
N ASP A 283 48.43 11.97 16.86
CA ASP A 283 47.40 10.95 16.67
C ASP A 283 46.25 11.23 17.61
N THR A 284 45.09 11.50 17.04
CA THR A 284 43.95 12.05 17.76
C THR A 284 42.71 11.26 17.41
N SER A 285 41.95 10.87 18.44
CA SER A 285 40.62 10.31 18.33
C SER A 285 39.66 11.12 19.19
N ILE A 286 38.59 11.60 18.58
CA ILE A 286 37.56 12.45 19.18
C ILE A 286 36.23 11.73 19.05
N THR A 287 35.56 11.47 20.17
CA THR A 287 34.23 10.87 20.20
C THR A 287 33.22 11.90 20.68
N ILE A 288 32.22 12.20 19.85
CA ILE A 288 31.14 13.15 20.13
C ILE A 288 29.82 12.38 20.34
N PRO A 289 29.40 12.15 21.60
CA PRO A 289 28.13 11.51 21.90
C PRO A 289 26.95 12.38 21.47
N THR A 290 26.10 11.82 20.62
CA THR A 290 25.00 12.50 19.96
C THR A 290 23.72 11.69 20.13
N LYS A 291 22.58 12.34 20.31
CA LYS A 291 21.27 11.69 20.29
C LYS A 291 20.51 12.19 19.08
N ILE A 292 20.02 11.25 18.26
CA ILE A 292 19.23 11.55 17.06
C ILE A 292 17.85 10.93 17.23
N THR A 293 16.81 11.76 17.12
CA THR A 293 15.41 11.33 17.09
C THR A 293 14.97 11.18 15.65
N ALA A 294 14.53 9.98 15.23
CA ALA A 294 14.06 9.78 13.87
C ALA A 294 12.84 10.69 13.58
N PRO A 295 12.81 11.40 12.43
CA PRO A 295 11.65 12.18 12.03
C PRO A 295 10.37 11.34 11.97
N THR A 296 9.23 11.98 12.22
CA THR A 296 7.92 11.32 12.21
C THR A 296 7.48 10.88 10.82
N THR A 297 7.96 11.57 9.78
CA THR A 297 7.68 11.28 8.37
C THR A 297 8.92 11.57 7.53
N ILE A 298 9.20 10.74 6.54
CA ILE A 298 10.39 10.82 5.70
C ILE A 298 9.96 10.59 4.25
N ALA A 299 9.96 11.61 3.39
CA ALA A 299 9.39 11.50 2.04
C ALA A 299 10.13 10.51 1.11
N SER A 300 11.44 10.31 1.32
CA SER A 300 12.30 9.43 0.52
C SER A 300 13.49 8.98 1.36
N ASN A 301 14.19 7.92 0.94
CA ASN A 301 15.43 7.52 1.62
C ASN A 301 16.38 8.71 1.79
N ILE A 302 16.88 8.89 3.01
CA ILE A 302 17.83 9.95 3.38
C ILE A 302 19.17 9.31 3.73
N ASP A 303 20.23 9.80 3.10
CA ASP A 303 21.62 9.47 3.41
C ASP A 303 22.22 10.68 4.11
N ALA A 304 21.98 10.79 5.42
CA ALA A 304 22.32 11.98 6.17
C ALA A 304 23.84 12.08 6.34
N LYS A 305 24.47 12.94 5.53
CA LYS A 305 25.91 13.17 5.52
C LYS A 305 26.33 14.02 6.72
N VAL A 306 26.98 13.40 7.68
CA VAL A 306 27.55 14.06 8.86
C VAL A 306 29.03 14.33 8.59
N VAL A 307 29.50 15.54 8.87
CA VAL A 307 30.91 15.92 8.66
C VAL A 307 31.52 16.33 9.99
N GLY A 308 32.56 15.63 10.43
CA GLY A 308 33.29 15.90 11.65
C GLY A 308 34.72 16.31 11.39
N SER A 309 35.23 17.28 12.15
CA SER A 309 36.65 17.67 12.12
C SER A 309 37.10 18.27 13.45
N ALA A 310 38.42 18.45 13.60
CA ALA A 310 39.02 19.31 14.61
C ALA A 310 39.56 20.56 13.92
N VAL A 311 39.10 21.74 14.33
CA VAL A 311 39.33 23.02 13.65
C VAL A 311 39.89 24.07 14.60
N GLN A 312 40.63 25.04 14.05
CA GLN A 312 41.07 26.23 14.78
C GLN A 312 40.51 27.50 14.14
N ASN A 313 39.57 28.16 14.80
CA ASN A 313 38.93 29.37 14.27
C ASN A 313 38.26 30.21 15.37
N ASN A 314 38.20 31.53 15.19
CA ASN A 314 37.50 32.46 16.07
C ASN A 314 35.97 32.38 15.95
N LEU A 315 35.46 32.07 14.75
CA LEU A 315 34.04 31.98 14.46
C LEU A 315 33.73 30.57 13.95
N LEU A 316 32.88 29.86 14.68
CA LEU A 316 32.48 28.51 14.32
C LEU A 316 31.19 28.56 13.50
N ASP A 317 31.30 28.25 12.21
CA ASP A 317 30.18 28.18 11.27
C ASP A 317 30.23 26.87 10.48
N VAL A 318 29.08 26.31 10.09
CA VAL A 318 29.02 25.03 9.37
C VAL A 318 29.78 25.04 8.04
N ASN A 319 29.91 26.21 7.40
CA ASN A 319 30.62 26.36 6.13
C ASN A 319 32.13 26.11 6.28
N ILE A 320 32.70 26.17 7.49
CA ILE A 320 34.12 25.85 7.69
C ILE A 320 34.41 24.36 7.47
N LEU A 321 33.38 23.50 7.58
CA LEU A 321 33.49 22.06 7.41
C LEU A 321 33.12 21.58 5.99
N SER A 322 32.77 22.50 5.07
CA SER A 322 32.29 22.11 3.74
C SER A 322 33.32 21.38 2.88
N GLY A 323 34.61 21.49 3.22
CA GLY A 323 35.73 20.81 2.57
C GLY A 323 36.41 19.73 3.43
N ALA A 324 35.90 19.41 4.62
CA ALA A 324 36.54 18.45 5.52
C ALA A 324 36.29 16.99 5.10
N ASP A 325 37.31 16.15 5.28
CA ASP A 325 37.30 14.73 4.86
C ASP A 325 36.61 13.78 5.85
N GLY A 326 36.34 14.23 7.08
CA GLY A 326 35.74 13.41 8.14
C GLY A 326 34.24 13.15 7.94
N ILE A 327 33.89 12.43 6.88
CA ILE A 327 32.52 12.17 6.47
C ILE A 327 32.05 10.81 7.02
N SER A 328 30.88 10.79 7.63
CA SER A 328 30.13 9.56 7.92
C SER A 328 28.64 9.75 7.62
N TYR A 329 27.87 8.67 7.65
CA TYR A 329 26.45 8.69 7.29
C TYR A 329 25.58 8.06 8.35
N VAL A 330 24.37 8.62 8.50
CA VAL A 330 23.25 7.96 9.16
C VAL A 330 22.15 7.77 8.12
N TYR A 331 21.67 6.55 7.95
CA TYR A 331 20.72 6.23 6.89
C TYR A 331 19.30 6.07 7.43
N LEU A 332 18.37 6.82 6.84
CA LEU A 332 16.95 6.76 7.14
C LEU A 332 16.16 6.27 5.92
N ALA A 333 15.14 5.46 6.17
CA ALA A 333 14.24 4.92 5.16
C ALA A 333 13.14 5.95 4.88
N GLY A 334 12.87 6.18 3.60
CA GLY A 334 11.69 6.91 3.18
C GLY A 334 10.44 6.08 3.40
N ASP A 335 9.35 6.76 3.71
CA ASP A 335 8.00 6.25 3.78
C ASP A 335 7.49 5.96 2.35
N VAL A 336 8.13 5.03 1.64
CA VAL A 336 7.70 4.62 0.30
C VAL A 336 6.51 3.66 0.42
N ASN A 337 5.36 4.08 -0.14
CA ASN A 337 4.16 3.27 -0.29
C ASN A 337 3.59 2.70 1.01
N LEU A 338 3.58 3.46 2.11
CA LEU A 338 2.81 3.07 3.29
C LEU A 338 1.32 3.08 2.95
N THR A 339 0.81 1.93 2.54
CA THR A 339 -0.62 1.71 2.31
C THR A 339 -1.23 1.05 3.53
N LEU A 340 -2.41 1.52 3.93
CA LEU A 340 -3.27 0.74 4.82
C LEU A 340 -3.64 -0.55 4.09
N VAL A 341 -3.60 -1.67 4.78
CA VAL A 341 -4.13 -2.93 4.28
C VAL A 341 -5.65 -2.79 4.30
N ALA A 342 -6.26 -2.91 3.12
CA ALA A 342 -7.70 -2.84 3.00
C ALA A 342 -8.33 -3.97 3.84
N PRO A 343 -9.26 -3.66 4.75
CA PRO A 343 -9.94 -4.69 5.51
C PRO A 343 -10.73 -5.61 4.56
N THR A 344 -10.70 -6.92 4.83
CA THR A 344 -11.31 -7.93 3.97
C THR A 344 -12.80 -8.11 4.30
N GLY A 345 -13.62 -8.35 3.28
CA GLY A 345 -15.05 -8.56 3.43
C GLY A 345 -15.87 -7.29 3.63
N ASN A 346 -17.19 -7.44 3.68
CA ASN A 346 -18.12 -6.35 3.95
C ASN A 346 -18.39 -6.26 5.46
N LEU A 347 -18.55 -5.05 5.98
CA LEU A 347 -19.17 -4.84 7.28
C LEU A 347 -20.68 -5.06 7.15
N SER A 348 -21.29 -5.54 8.23
CA SER A 348 -22.74 -5.64 8.35
C SER A 348 -23.24 -4.92 9.59
N ALA A 349 -24.42 -4.34 9.47
CA ALA A 349 -25.22 -3.84 10.58
C ALA A 349 -26.71 -4.11 10.30
N THR A 350 -27.52 -4.13 11.35
CA THR A 350 -28.97 -4.35 11.25
C THR A 350 -29.69 -3.22 11.95
N THR A 351 -30.78 -2.73 11.35
CA THR A 351 -31.68 -1.75 11.99
C THR A 351 -32.50 -2.45 13.07
N SER A 352 -33.14 -1.70 13.98
CA SER A 352 -33.96 -2.32 15.03
C SER A 352 -35.27 -2.92 14.48
N ALA A 353 -35.78 -2.39 13.37
CA ALA A 353 -37.05 -2.74 12.76
C ALA A 353 -37.04 -2.36 11.27
N ILE A 354 -37.96 -2.93 10.50
CA ILE A 354 -38.11 -2.61 9.07
C ILE A 354 -38.34 -1.10 8.89
N GLY A 355 -37.52 -0.46 8.06
CA GLY A 355 -37.58 0.98 7.78
C GLY A 355 -36.98 1.90 8.86
N ALA A 356 -36.38 1.36 9.92
CA ALA A 356 -35.72 2.18 10.95
C ALA A 356 -34.36 2.75 10.47
N SER A 357 -33.90 3.80 11.14
CA SER A 357 -32.67 4.55 10.79
C SER A 357 -31.70 4.64 11.97
N ASP A 358 -31.47 3.54 12.69
CA ASP A 358 -30.74 3.50 13.96
C ASP A 358 -29.59 2.48 13.99
N ALA A 359 -29.23 1.90 12.84
CA ALA A 359 -28.19 0.89 12.79
C ALA A 359 -26.80 1.48 13.12
N THR A 360 -26.00 0.71 13.86
CA THR A 360 -24.61 1.05 14.21
C THR A 360 -23.67 -0.01 13.66
N ALA A 361 -22.64 0.41 12.91
CA ALA A 361 -21.61 -0.46 12.39
C ALA A 361 -20.42 -0.57 13.35
N PRO A 362 -19.82 -1.77 13.52
CA PRO A 362 -18.59 -1.95 14.30
C PRO A 362 -17.38 -1.46 13.49
N LEU A 363 -16.89 -0.26 13.79
CA LEU A 363 -15.74 0.35 13.10
C LEU A 363 -14.44 0.08 13.88
N PRO A 364 -13.38 -0.47 13.25
CA PRO A 364 -12.10 -0.69 13.89
C PRO A 364 -11.38 0.64 14.18
N ALA A 365 -10.69 0.72 15.33
CA ALA A 365 -9.87 1.88 15.72
C ALA A 365 -8.47 1.87 15.09
N THR A 366 -8.00 0.70 14.62
CA THR A 366 -6.71 0.53 13.97
C THR A 366 -6.82 -0.34 12.72
N LEU A 367 -5.96 -0.11 11.74
CA LEU A 367 -5.74 -0.98 10.59
C LEU A 367 -4.26 -1.30 10.46
N LYS A 368 -3.93 -2.46 9.87
CA LYS A 368 -2.53 -2.78 9.58
C LYS A 368 -2.00 -2.02 8.38
N ASN A 369 -0.74 -1.64 8.40
CA ASN A 369 -0.03 -1.21 7.20
C ASN A 369 0.55 -2.40 6.43
N ASN A 370 1.11 -2.14 5.24
CA ASN A 370 1.80 -3.13 4.42
C ASN A 370 3.02 -3.82 5.10
N ALA A 371 3.54 -3.28 6.20
CA ALA A 371 4.57 -3.88 7.04
C ALA A 371 4.02 -4.67 8.25
N GLY A 372 2.69 -4.77 8.39
CA GLY A 372 2.02 -5.53 9.44
C GLY A 372 1.87 -4.82 10.80
N THR A 373 2.21 -3.53 10.89
CA THR A 373 2.06 -2.71 12.10
C THR A 373 0.64 -2.12 12.22
N ASP A 374 0.07 -2.10 13.42
CA ASP A 374 -1.24 -1.47 13.69
C ASP A 374 -1.13 0.05 13.72
N ILE A 375 -1.93 0.72 12.89
CA ILE A 375 -1.98 2.18 12.72
C ILE A 375 -3.34 2.70 13.19
N PRO A 376 -3.40 3.70 14.09
CA PRO A 376 -4.65 4.37 14.45
C PRO A 376 -5.30 5.03 13.23
N VAL A 377 -6.60 4.78 13.03
CA VAL A 377 -7.36 5.32 11.89
C VAL A 377 -8.58 6.10 12.36
N THR A 378 -9.01 7.04 11.52
CA THR A 378 -10.34 7.67 11.60
C THR A 378 -11.21 7.12 10.48
N SER A 379 -12.52 7.03 10.70
CA SER A 379 -13.47 6.47 9.74
C SER A 379 -14.59 7.46 9.42
N VAL A 380 -15.00 7.50 8.16
CA VAL A 380 -16.14 8.29 7.67
C VAL A 380 -17.05 7.38 6.87
N ILE A 381 -18.34 7.34 7.21
CA ILE A 381 -19.37 6.59 6.48
C ILE A 381 -20.00 7.52 5.45
N THR A 382 -20.15 7.06 4.22
CA THR A 382 -20.81 7.78 3.12
C THR A 382 -21.86 6.91 2.46
N ASN A 383 -22.99 7.52 2.07
CA ASN A 383 -24.03 6.84 1.30
C ASN A 383 -23.66 6.79 -0.20
N SER A 384 -24.51 6.18 -1.03
CA SER A 384 -24.32 6.06 -2.49
C SER A 384 -24.24 7.41 -3.23
N SER A 385 -24.75 8.49 -2.64
CA SER A 385 -24.62 9.86 -3.18
C SER A 385 -23.33 10.58 -2.74
N GLY A 386 -22.49 9.95 -1.92
CA GLY A 386 -21.26 10.54 -1.37
C GLY A 386 -21.47 11.43 -0.15
N THR A 387 -22.69 11.50 0.40
CA THR A 387 -23.00 12.30 1.59
C THR A 387 -22.59 11.55 2.85
N THR A 388 -22.01 12.24 3.82
CA THR A 388 -21.60 11.66 5.11
C THR A 388 -22.81 11.22 5.92
N ALA A 389 -22.75 10.02 6.49
CA ALA A 389 -23.74 9.47 7.41
C ALA A 389 -23.13 9.25 8.79
N ASN A 390 -23.93 9.44 9.84
CA ASN A 390 -23.50 9.24 11.21
C ASN A 390 -23.65 7.77 11.61
N ASN A 391 -22.62 7.21 12.25
CA ASN A 391 -22.71 5.87 12.81
C ASN A 391 -23.75 5.86 13.95
N GLY A 392 -24.69 4.93 13.93
CA GLY A 392 -25.86 4.91 14.82
C GLY A 392 -27.09 5.64 14.29
N GLN A 393 -27.03 6.19 13.07
CA GLN A 393 -28.18 6.80 12.37
C GLN A 393 -28.29 6.27 10.93
N LEU A 394 -28.04 4.97 10.74
CA LEU A 394 -27.99 4.33 9.43
C LEU A 394 -29.31 3.62 9.14
N SER A 395 -29.86 3.82 7.94
CA SER A 395 -31.02 3.07 7.42
C SER A 395 -30.55 1.90 6.55
N ALA A 396 -31.42 0.92 6.29
CA ALA A 396 -31.13 -0.17 5.36
C ALA A 396 -30.62 0.36 4.00
N GLY A 397 -29.51 -0.22 3.53
CA GLY A 397 -28.82 0.23 2.32
C GLY A 397 -27.32 -0.07 2.33
N THR A 398 -26.65 0.33 1.25
CA THR A 398 -25.21 0.14 1.06
C THR A 398 -24.46 1.46 1.27
N TYR A 399 -23.42 1.40 2.08
CA TYR A 399 -22.56 2.53 2.44
C TYR A 399 -21.10 2.20 2.15
N ALA A 400 -20.29 3.24 1.98
CA ALA A 400 -18.83 3.15 1.93
C ALA A 400 -18.23 3.74 3.20
N VAL A 401 -17.41 2.95 3.89
CA VAL A 401 -16.62 3.37 5.06
C VAL A 401 -15.22 3.68 4.57
N THR A 402 -14.79 4.93 4.67
CA THR A 402 -13.44 5.37 4.32
C THR A 402 -12.59 5.51 5.57
N TYR A 403 -11.47 4.80 5.62
CA TYR A 403 -10.48 4.89 6.70
C TYR A 403 -9.32 5.80 6.28
N SER A 404 -8.86 6.65 7.20
CA SER A 404 -7.74 7.58 6.95
C SER A 404 -6.80 7.67 8.14
N ALA A 405 -5.50 7.82 7.85
CA ALA A 405 -4.42 8.04 8.80
C ALA A 405 -3.38 8.99 8.19
N SER A 406 -2.74 9.82 9.01
CA SER A 406 -1.72 10.77 8.54
C SER A 406 -0.55 10.05 7.88
N GLY A 407 -0.19 10.42 6.66
CA GLY A 407 0.90 9.79 5.89
C GLY A 407 0.50 8.51 5.14
N TYR A 408 -0.78 8.09 5.19
CA TYR A 408 -1.28 6.91 4.48
C TYR A 408 -2.37 7.28 3.46
N SER A 409 -2.42 6.55 2.34
CA SER A 409 -3.57 6.61 1.42
C SER A 409 -4.81 5.98 2.08
N SER A 410 -5.96 6.64 1.94
CA SER A 410 -7.23 6.13 2.44
C SER A 410 -7.65 4.83 1.76
N VAL A 411 -8.32 3.96 2.52
CA VAL A 411 -8.91 2.71 2.02
C VAL A 411 -10.40 2.68 2.33
N THR A 412 -11.17 2.03 1.47
CA THR A 412 -12.63 1.94 1.57
C THR A 412 -13.09 0.52 1.83
N GLN A 413 -14.11 0.37 2.66
CA GLN A 413 -14.82 -0.89 2.91
C GLN A 413 -16.31 -0.72 2.70
N THR A 414 -16.95 -1.72 2.10
CA THR A 414 -18.41 -1.74 1.95
C THR A 414 -19.06 -2.08 3.28
N LEU A 415 -20.07 -1.31 3.67
CA LEU A 415 -20.98 -1.59 4.77
C LEU A 415 -22.37 -1.86 4.20
N ILE A 416 -22.94 -3.01 4.55
CA ILE A 416 -24.30 -3.38 4.21
C ILE A 416 -25.16 -3.27 5.48
N VAL A 417 -26.16 -2.42 5.45
CA VAL A 417 -27.17 -2.30 6.49
C VAL A 417 -28.44 -3.00 5.99
N THR A 418 -28.94 -3.96 6.76
CA THR A 418 -30.18 -4.68 6.44
C THR A 418 -31.24 -4.43 7.49
N ASP A 419 -32.51 -4.50 7.09
CA ASP A 419 -33.60 -4.63 8.05
C ASP A 419 -33.63 -6.05 8.64
N PRO A 420 -34.16 -6.23 9.86
CA PRO A 420 -34.39 -7.56 10.40
C PRO A 420 -35.42 -8.31 9.54
N ALA A 421 -35.36 -9.64 9.56
CA ALA A 421 -36.38 -10.46 8.90
C ALA A 421 -37.76 -10.14 9.48
N ASP A 422 -38.77 -10.09 8.61
CA ASP A 422 -40.16 -9.98 9.06
C ASP A 422 -40.52 -11.22 9.87
N THR A 423 -40.93 -11.01 11.11
CA THR A 423 -41.34 -12.06 12.06
C THR A 423 -42.81 -11.96 12.43
N THR A 424 -43.52 -10.98 11.89
CA THR A 424 -44.96 -10.86 12.08
C THR A 424 -45.67 -11.80 11.11
N ALA A 425 -46.48 -12.71 11.65
CA ALA A 425 -47.30 -13.57 10.82
C ALA A 425 -48.42 -12.73 10.20
N PRO A 426 -48.82 -13.02 8.94
CA PRO A 426 -49.94 -12.33 8.33
C PRO A 426 -51.22 -12.53 9.16
N GLY A 427 -52.10 -11.52 9.08
CA GLY A 427 -53.43 -11.60 9.66
C GLY A 427 -54.23 -12.78 9.10
N ALA A 428 -55.36 -13.11 9.74
CA ALA A 428 -56.27 -14.09 9.16
C ALA A 428 -56.91 -13.50 7.88
N PRO A 429 -56.96 -14.25 6.76
CA PRO A 429 -57.61 -13.78 5.54
C PRO A 429 -59.10 -13.57 5.78
N THR A 430 -59.67 -12.54 5.16
CA THR A 430 -61.10 -12.22 5.22
C THR A 430 -61.78 -12.64 3.94
N VAL A 431 -62.96 -13.28 4.05
CA VAL A 431 -63.77 -13.65 2.89
C VAL A 431 -64.75 -12.51 2.58
N GLY A 432 -64.67 -11.97 1.36
CA GLY A 432 -65.54 -10.91 0.86
C GLY A 432 -66.82 -11.46 0.23
N ASN A 433 -66.70 -12.15 -0.91
CA ASN A 433 -67.85 -12.69 -1.63
C ASN A 433 -67.56 -14.08 -2.21
N VAL A 434 -68.58 -14.94 -2.19
CA VAL A 434 -68.56 -16.27 -2.81
C VAL A 434 -69.66 -16.34 -3.86
N THR A 435 -69.26 -16.47 -5.12
CA THR A 435 -70.18 -16.51 -6.27
C THR A 435 -69.97 -17.77 -7.08
N GLY A 436 -71.04 -18.38 -7.60
CA GLY A 436 -70.97 -19.61 -8.39
C GLY A 436 -72.01 -20.62 -7.94
N ASN A 437 -71.84 -21.87 -8.34
CA ASN A 437 -72.72 -22.99 -7.97
C ASN A 437 -71.98 -24.33 -8.04
N SER A 438 -72.63 -25.41 -7.58
CA SER A 438 -72.04 -26.76 -7.58
C SER A 438 -71.71 -27.31 -8.98
N THR A 439 -72.37 -26.78 -10.02
CA THR A 439 -72.24 -27.22 -11.41
C THR A 439 -71.00 -26.60 -12.07
N ASN A 440 -70.79 -25.30 -11.91
CA ASN A 440 -69.74 -24.52 -12.60
C ASN A 440 -68.55 -24.19 -11.69
N GLY A 441 -68.64 -24.48 -10.39
CA GLY A 441 -67.66 -24.13 -9.39
C GLY A 441 -67.98 -22.82 -8.66
N TYR A 442 -67.14 -22.48 -7.69
CA TYR A 442 -67.27 -21.29 -6.86
C TYR A 442 -66.04 -20.40 -6.99
N THR A 443 -66.24 -19.09 -7.10
CA THR A 443 -65.18 -18.09 -6.98
C THR A 443 -65.30 -17.42 -5.62
N VAL A 444 -64.22 -17.48 -4.84
CA VAL A 444 -64.08 -16.86 -3.52
C VAL A 444 -63.17 -15.66 -3.64
N THR A 445 -63.65 -14.50 -3.24
CA THR A 445 -62.89 -13.24 -3.19
C THR A 445 -62.75 -12.78 -1.75
N GLY A 446 -61.72 -12.00 -1.45
CA GLY A 446 -61.46 -11.52 -0.10
C GLY A 446 -60.24 -10.63 0.01
N THR A 447 -59.86 -10.26 1.23
CA THR A 447 -58.64 -9.49 1.49
C THR A 447 -57.73 -10.19 2.50
N ASP A 448 -56.43 -10.10 2.28
CA ASP A 448 -55.37 -10.59 3.16
C ASP A 448 -54.14 -9.67 3.05
N GLU A 449 -53.08 -9.91 3.83
CA GLU A 449 -51.85 -9.14 3.72
C GLU A 449 -51.23 -9.28 2.31
N PRO A 450 -50.84 -8.19 1.62
CA PRO A 450 -50.28 -8.24 0.28
C PRO A 450 -49.16 -9.26 0.11
N GLY A 451 -49.23 -10.07 -0.95
CA GLY A 451 -48.25 -11.13 -1.24
C GLY A 451 -48.45 -12.42 -0.43
N SER A 452 -49.36 -12.46 0.54
CA SER A 452 -49.68 -13.67 1.30
C SER A 452 -50.41 -14.70 0.45
N THR A 453 -50.21 -15.98 0.76
CA THR A 453 -50.89 -17.10 0.10
C THR A 453 -52.12 -17.50 0.88
N VAL A 454 -53.30 -17.40 0.25
CA VAL A 454 -54.57 -17.83 0.81
C VAL A 454 -54.88 -19.24 0.33
N THR A 455 -55.15 -20.14 1.28
CA THR A 455 -55.49 -21.55 1.01
C THR A 455 -56.88 -21.87 1.53
N ILE A 456 -57.75 -22.38 0.66
CA ILE A 456 -59.10 -22.82 1.01
C ILE A 456 -59.07 -24.35 1.16
N LYS A 457 -59.60 -24.84 2.28
CA LYS A 457 -59.67 -26.27 2.61
C LYS A 457 -61.12 -26.72 2.79
N ASP A 458 -61.38 -27.99 2.53
CA ASP A 458 -62.65 -28.63 2.89
C ASP A 458 -62.69 -29.06 4.36
N ASP A 459 -63.83 -29.61 4.79
CA ASP A 459 -64.06 -30.07 6.17
C ASP A 459 -63.15 -31.24 6.58
N SER A 460 -62.52 -31.93 5.63
CA SER A 460 -61.53 -32.98 5.88
C SER A 460 -60.11 -32.41 6.06
N GLY A 461 -59.93 -31.12 5.79
CA GLY A 461 -58.65 -30.42 5.82
C GLY A 461 -57.87 -30.52 4.51
N ALA A 462 -58.44 -31.08 3.44
CA ALA A 462 -57.80 -31.15 2.12
C ALA A 462 -57.90 -29.79 1.42
N THR A 463 -56.89 -29.43 0.64
CA THR A 463 -56.87 -28.13 -0.07
C THR A 463 -57.73 -28.22 -1.33
N VAL A 464 -58.71 -27.33 -1.44
CA VAL A 464 -59.65 -27.25 -2.58
C VAL A 464 -59.38 -26.06 -3.50
N GLY A 465 -58.56 -25.11 -3.06
CA GLY A 465 -58.07 -24.01 -3.89
C GLY A 465 -57.01 -23.17 -3.20
N THR A 466 -56.17 -22.51 -3.98
CA THR A 466 -55.14 -21.57 -3.50
C THR A 466 -55.15 -20.30 -4.34
N GLY A 467 -54.80 -19.18 -3.71
CA GLY A 467 -54.61 -17.89 -4.37
C GLY A 467 -53.57 -17.06 -3.62
N THR A 468 -53.15 -15.96 -4.22
CA THR A 468 -52.24 -15.00 -3.58
C THR A 468 -52.94 -13.64 -3.52
N ALA A 469 -52.78 -12.95 -2.40
CA ALA A 469 -53.22 -11.56 -2.30
C ALA A 469 -52.29 -10.67 -3.13
N ASN A 470 -52.87 -9.79 -3.94
CA ASN A 470 -52.12 -8.86 -4.77
C ASN A 470 -51.49 -7.72 -3.92
N GLU A 471 -50.84 -6.76 -4.57
CA GLU A 471 -50.20 -5.61 -3.91
C GLU A 471 -51.18 -4.72 -3.11
N THR A 472 -52.48 -4.76 -3.41
CA THR A 472 -53.52 -4.04 -2.68
C THR A 472 -54.18 -4.87 -1.58
N GLY A 473 -53.78 -6.14 -1.43
CA GLY A 473 -54.31 -7.07 -0.44
C GLY A 473 -55.53 -7.87 -0.89
N ASP A 474 -55.99 -7.70 -2.13
CA ASP A 474 -57.16 -8.43 -2.65
C ASP A 474 -56.74 -9.80 -3.20
N TYR A 475 -57.53 -10.84 -2.94
CA TYR A 475 -57.32 -12.18 -3.50
C TYR A 475 -58.59 -12.71 -4.19
N THR A 476 -58.39 -13.64 -5.12
CA THR A 476 -59.45 -14.41 -5.77
C THR A 476 -59.00 -15.86 -5.92
N VAL A 477 -59.84 -16.80 -5.49
CA VAL A 477 -59.62 -18.26 -5.61
C VAL A 477 -60.81 -18.88 -6.33
N THR A 478 -60.57 -19.68 -7.36
CA THR A 478 -61.62 -20.43 -8.06
C THR A 478 -61.56 -21.90 -7.66
N LEU A 479 -62.70 -22.42 -7.22
CA LEU A 479 -62.95 -23.80 -6.83
C LEU A 479 -63.72 -24.50 -7.97
N PRO A 480 -63.33 -25.70 -8.41
CA PRO A 480 -64.01 -26.40 -9.52
C PRO A 480 -65.43 -26.87 -9.16
N GLY A 481 -66.32 -26.94 -10.16
CA GLY A 481 -67.64 -27.59 -10.08
C GLY A 481 -67.60 -29.06 -10.51
N SER A 482 -68.72 -29.77 -10.39
CA SER A 482 -68.85 -31.18 -10.82
C SER A 482 -69.99 -31.31 -11.85
N VAL A 483 -69.64 -31.48 -13.13
CA VAL A 483 -70.58 -31.77 -14.24
C VAL A 483 -70.04 -32.92 -15.08
N GLY A 484 -70.87 -33.94 -15.32
CA GLY A 484 -70.57 -35.04 -16.23
C GLY A 484 -70.80 -34.68 -17.70
N PRO A 485 -70.34 -35.54 -18.63
CA PRO A 485 -70.65 -35.39 -20.05
C PRO A 485 -72.16 -35.54 -20.28
N ASN A 486 -72.63 -35.21 -21.50
CA ASN A 486 -73.99 -35.53 -21.90
C ASN A 486 -74.22 -37.07 -21.94
N ALA A 487 -75.49 -37.51 -21.96
CA ALA A 487 -75.80 -38.93 -22.15
C ALA A 487 -75.34 -39.39 -23.56
N PRO A 488 -74.65 -40.54 -23.70
CA PRO A 488 -74.15 -40.99 -25.00
C PRO A 488 -75.30 -41.28 -25.97
N THR A 489 -75.17 -40.93 -27.24
CA THR A 489 -76.14 -41.31 -28.26
C THR A 489 -75.82 -42.72 -28.77
N VAL A 490 -76.85 -43.48 -29.18
CA VAL A 490 -76.66 -44.77 -29.86
C VAL A 490 -77.22 -44.65 -31.27
N GLU A 491 -76.35 -44.68 -32.28
CA GLU A 491 -76.74 -44.45 -33.67
C GLU A 491 -77.03 -45.77 -34.40
N HIS A 492 -76.13 -46.75 -34.28
CA HIS A 492 -76.26 -48.02 -34.99
C HIS A 492 -75.85 -49.21 -34.10
N VAL A 493 -76.63 -50.29 -34.20
CA VAL A 493 -76.33 -51.58 -33.58
C VAL A 493 -76.39 -52.64 -34.68
N THR A 494 -75.25 -53.25 -34.99
CA THR A 494 -75.13 -54.26 -36.06
C THR A 494 -74.47 -55.54 -35.53
N GLY A 495 -74.71 -56.68 -36.17
CA GLY A 495 -74.11 -57.97 -35.76
C GLY A 495 -75.15 -59.05 -35.46
N ASN A 496 -74.72 -60.14 -34.81
CA ASN A 496 -75.59 -61.27 -34.45
C ASN A 496 -74.98 -62.13 -33.33
N SER A 497 -75.79 -63.01 -32.74
CA SER A 497 -75.37 -63.86 -31.62
C SER A 497 -74.17 -64.78 -31.88
N SER A 498 -73.82 -65.08 -33.14
CA SER A 498 -72.65 -65.91 -33.47
C SER A 498 -71.36 -65.13 -33.60
N LYS A 499 -71.41 -63.81 -33.86
CA LYS A 499 -70.23 -62.94 -34.06
C LYS A 499 -70.11 -61.79 -33.07
N GLY A 500 -71.11 -61.58 -32.23
CA GLY A 500 -71.21 -60.39 -31.36
C GLY A 500 -71.97 -59.24 -32.03
N TYR A 501 -72.18 -58.18 -31.25
CA TYR A 501 -72.84 -56.95 -31.69
C TYR A 501 -71.85 -55.78 -31.64
N THR A 502 -71.93 -54.85 -32.58
CA THR A 502 -71.15 -53.61 -32.59
C THR A 502 -72.11 -52.44 -32.43
N VAL A 503 -71.87 -51.63 -31.41
CA VAL A 503 -72.62 -50.42 -31.07
C VAL A 503 -71.77 -49.22 -31.43
N THR A 504 -72.31 -48.32 -32.25
CA THR A 504 -71.68 -47.03 -32.56
C THR A 504 -72.59 -45.89 -32.13
N GLY A 505 -71.97 -44.77 -31.75
CA GLY A 505 -72.66 -43.60 -31.22
C GLY A 505 -71.73 -42.43 -31.02
N THR A 506 -72.24 -41.35 -30.44
CA THR A 506 -71.46 -40.16 -30.13
C THR A 506 -71.54 -39.78 -28.65
N ASP A 507 -70.46 -39.26 -28.11
CA ASP A 507 -70.41 -38.63 -26.79
C ASP A 507 -69.33 -37.54 -26.71
N GLU A 508 -69.10 -36.93 -25.55
CA GLU A 508 -68.04 -35.94 -25.35
C GLU A 508 -66.64 -36.53 -25.72
N PRO A 509 -65.86 -35.85 -26.59
CA PRO A 509 -64.55 -36.33 -27.00
C PRO A 509 -63.62 -36.71 -25.83
N GLY A 510 -63.06 -37.91 -25.86
CA GLY A 510 -62.18 -38.44 -24.83
C GLY A 510 -62.89 -39.04 -23.60
N SER A 511 -64.23 -39.01 -23.54
CA SER A 511 -64.99 -39.68 -22.48
C SER A 511 -64.90 -41.21 -22.59
N THR A 512 -64.99 -41.90 -21.46
CA THR A 512 -65.05 -43.36 -21.40
C THR A 512 -66.51 -43.82 -21.42
N VAL A 513 -66.92 -44.48 -22.49
CA VAL A 513 -68.26 -45.04 -22.70
C VAL A 513 -68.34 -46.44 -22.12
N THR A 514 -69.33 -46.68 -21.25
CA THR A 514 -69.56 -47.96 -20.58
C THR A 514 -70.97 -48.48 -20.89
N ILE A 515 -71.06 -49.71 -21.42
CA ILE A 515 -72.30 -50.38 -21.80
C ILE A 515 -72.61 -51.53 -20.84
N LYS A 516 -73.81 -51.56 -20.28
CA LYS A 516 -74.28 -52.55 -19.28
C LYS A 516 -75.54 -53.29 -19.76
N ASP A 517 -75.68 -54.55 -19.35
CA ASP A 517 -76.89 -55.33 -19.59
C ASP A 517 -78.01 -55.05 -18.57
N GLY A 518 -79.19 -55.64 -18.78
CA GLY A 518 -80.34 -55.49 -17.88
C GLY A 518 -80.15 -56.04 -16.45
N SER A 519 -79.04 -56.74 -16.17
CA SER A 519 -78.66 -57.13 -14.79
C SER A 519 -77.72 -56.11 -14.12
N GLY A 520 -77.27 -55.10 -14.87
CA GLY A 520 -76.30 -54.08 -14.44
C GLY A 520 -74.84 -54.45 -14.67
N ALA A 521 -74.55 -55.61 -15.28
CA ALA A 521 -73.19 -56.04 -15.56
C ALA A 521 -72.62 -55.33 -16.79
N THR A 522 -71.37 -54.87 -16.73
CA THR A 522 -70.70 -54.24 -17.87
C THR A 522 -70.40 -55.28 -18.94
N VAL A 523 -70.98 -55.09 -20.13
CA VAL A 523 -70.85 -55.98 -21.29
C VAL A 523 -69.97 -55.39 -22.40
N GLY A 524 -69.59 -54.13 -22.29
CA GLY A 524 -68.60 -53.49 -23.17
C GLY A 524 -68.14 -52.13 -22.64
N THR A 525 -66.94 -51.71 -23.06
CA THR A 525 -66.39 -50.37 -22.79
C THR A 525 -65.67 -49.85 -24.04
N GLY A 526 -65.63 -48.54 -24.19
CA GLY A 526 -64.89 -47.84 -25.25
C GLY A 526 -64.62 -46.39 -24.86
N THR A 527 -63.97 -45.65 -25.76
CA THR A 527 -63.68 -44.23 -25.56
C THR A 527 -64.19 -43.47 -26.78
N ALA A 528 -64.85 -42.34 -26.57
CA ALA A 528 -65.19 -41.42 -27.65
C ALA A 528 -63.89 -40.79 -28.18
N ASN A 529 -63.70 -40.83 -29.49
CA ASN A 529 -62.50 -40.28 -30.12
C ASN A 529 -62.51 -38.73 -30.09
N GLU A 530 -61.51 -38.09 -30.71
CA GLU A 530 -61.39 -36.63 -30.76
C GLU A 530 -62.57 -35.92 -31.46
N THR A 531 -63.34 -36.63 -32.28
CA THR A 531 -64.55 -36.11 -32.95
C THR A 531 -65.84 -36.44 -32.18
N GLY A 532 -65.74 -37.16 -31.06
CA GLY A 532 -66.88 -37.58 -30.23
C GLY A 532 -67.48 -38.93 -30.61
N ASP A 533 -66.98 -39.59 -31.66
CA ASP A 533 -67.52 -40.88 -32.10
C ASP A 533 -66.95 -42.04 -31.28
N TYR A 534 -67.79 -42.99 -30.89
CA TYR A 534 -67.35 -44.22 -30.22
C TYR A 534 -67.84 -45.47 -30.95
N THR A 535 -67.10 -46.56 -30.78
CA THR A 535 -67.48 -47.91 -31.24
C THR A 535 -67.15 -48.92 -30.16
N VAL A 536 -68.15 -49.67 -29.71
CA VAL A 536 -68.02 -50.70 -28.67
C VAL A 536 -68.53 -52.03 -29.20
N THR A 537 -67.73 -53.08 -29.08
CA THR A 537 -68.13 -54.45 -29.43
C THR A 537 -68.62 -55.20 -28.19
N LEU A 538 -69.81 -55.77 -28.28
CA LEU A 538 -70.47 -56.58 -27.25
C LEU A 538 -70.42 -58.08 -27.63
N PRO A 539 -70.27 -58.99 -26.66
CA PRO A 539 -70.26 -60.42 -26.93
C PRO A 539 -71.63 -60.93 -27.41
N GLY A 540 -71.64 -61.98 -28.25
CA GLY A 540 -72.87 -62.56 -28.78
C GLY A 540 -73.81 -63.14 -27.72
N SER A 541 -73.28 -63.43 -26.52
CA SER A 541 -74.02 -63.91 -25.35
C SER A 541 -75.05 -62.91 -24.81
N VAL A 542 -74.95 -61.62 -25.15
CA VAL A 542 -75.99 -60.62 -24.82
C VAL A 542 -77.33 -61.03 -25.44
N GLY A 543 -77.32 -61.63 -26.64
CA GLY A 543 -78.51 -62.16 -27.30
C GLY A 543 -79.42 -61.09 -27.93
N PRO A 544 -80.31 -61.49 -28.87
CA PRO A 544 -81.26 -60.57 -29.49
C PRO A 544 -82.38 -60.19 -28.52
N ASN A 545 -82.98 -59.01 -28.68
CA ASN A 545 -84.00 -58.43 -27.80
C ASN A 545 -83.56 -58.14 -26.35
N ALA A 546 -82.27 -58.20 -26.03
CA ALA A 546 -81.77 -57.84 -24.71
C ALA A 546 -81.80 -56.31 -24.49
N PRO A 547 -82.27 -55.82 -23.33
CA PRO A 547 -82.18 -54.42 -22.94
C PRO A 547 -80.75 -54.07 -22.49
N ILE A 548 -80.28 -52.91 -22.92
CA ILE A 548 -78.91 -52.42 -22.71
C ILE A 548 -78.95 -50.94 -22.32
N SER A 549 -78.02 -50.53 -21.46
CA SER A 549 -77.84 -49.14 -21.02
C SER A 549 -76.41 -48.67 -21.29
N VAL A 550 -76.23 -47.45 -21.81
CA VAL A 550 -74.92 -46.83 -22.05
C VAL A 550 -74.76 -45.53 -21.27
N THR A 551 -73.60 -45.35 -20.63
CA THR A 551 -73.20 -44.14 -19.88
C THR A 551 -71.79 -43.73 -20.29
N ALA A 552 -71.39 -42.50 -20.01
CA ALA A 552 -70.02 -42.03 -20.21
C ALA A 552 -69.43 -41.32 -19.00
N THR A 553 -68.11 -41.25 -18.94
CA THR A 553 -67.36 -40.61 -17.85
C THR A 553 -66.26 -39.73 -18.42
N ASP A 554 -66.21 -38.47 -18.01
CA ASP A 554 -65.20 -37.50 -18.47
C ASP A 554 -63.83 -37.73 -17.81
N ALA A 555 -62.84 -36.91 -18.20
CA ALA A 555 -61.50 -36.96 -17.61
C ALA A 555 -61.43 -36.51 -16.15
N ALA A 556 -62.44 -35.76 -15.66
CA ALA A 556 -62.55 -35.31 -14.28
C ALA A 556 -63.25 -36.34 -13.36
N GLY A 557 -63.72 -37.45 -13.93
CA GLY A 557 -64.38 -38.54 -13.21
C GLY A 557 -65.89 -38.35 -13.02
N ASN A 558 -66.50 -37.37 -13.68
CA ASN A 558 -67.93 -37.13 -13.62
C ASN A 558 -68.67 -38.06 -14.62
N VAL A 559 -69.81 -38.62 -14.23
CA VAL A 559 -70.57 -39.62 -15.01
C VAL A 559 -71.86 -39.01 -15.59
N SER A 560 -72.22 -39.37 -16.82
CA SER A 560 -73.45 -38.93 -17.48
C SER A 560 -74.70 -39.74 -17.15
N ASP A 561 -75.86 -39.21 -17.52
CA ASP A 561 -77.14 -39.94 -17.51
C ASP A 561 -77.12 -41.11 -18.53
N PRO A 562 -77.86 -42.21 -18.29
CA PRO A 562 -77.87 -43.37 -19.19
C PRO A 562 -78.75 -43.19 -20.44
N THR A 563 -78.33 -43.78 -21.55
CA THR A 563 -79.14 -44.00 -22.75
C THR A 563 -79.46 -45.47 -22.91
N ASP A 564 -80.74 -45.82 -22.99
CA ASP A 564 -81.19 -47.21 -23.07
C ASP A 564 -81.60 -47.60 -24.50
N PHE A 565 -81.27 -48.84 -24.90
CA PHE A 565 -81.67 -49.42 -26.20
C PHE A 565 -81.84 -50.94 -26.12
N ILE A 566 -82.37 -51.56 -27.18
CA ILE A 566 -82.52 -53.03 -27.30
C ILE A 566 -81.70 -53.58 -28.46
N ILE A 567 -81.12 -54.77 -28.30
CA ILE A 567 -80.40 -55.47 -29.38
C ILE A 567 -81.38 -55.93 -30.47
N PRO A 568 -81.16 -55.61 -31.76
CA PRO A 568 -82.10 -55.94 -32.83
C PRO A 568 -82.18 -57.45 -33.12
N VAL A 569 -83.37 -57.93 -33.53
CA VAL A 569 -83.57 -59.30 -34.05
C VAL A 569 -83.38 -59.30 -35.57
N LEU A 570 -82.49 -60.16 -36.08
CA LEU A 570 -82.34 -60.33 -37.53
C LEU A 570 -83.10 -61.58 -38.01
N THR A 571 -84.10 -61.40 -38.88
CA THR A 571 -84.78 -62.49 -39.61
C THR A 571 -84.07 -62.74 -40.95
N SER A 572 -83.59 -63.96 -41.17
CA SER A 572 -82.84 -64.35 -42.37
C SER A 572 -83.71 -64.46 -43.65
N GLY A 573 -83.66 -63.45 -44.53
CA GLY A 573 -83.85 -63.55 -46.00
C GLY A 573 -85.23 -63.31 -46.63
N MET A 574 -85.33 -62.39 -47.60
CA MET A 574 -86.16 -62.47 -48.84
C MET A 574 -85.86 -61.29 -49.80
N ALA A 575 -85.69 -61.61 -51.09
CA ALA A 575 -85.56 -60.69 -52.22
C ALA A 575 -86.67 -60.95 -53.26
N ILE A 576 -87.25 -59.89 -53.87
CA ILE A 576 -88.19 -59.84 -55.03
C ILE A 576 -88.37 -58.34 -55.42
N GLY A 577 -88.43 -57.82 -56.65
CA GLY A 577 -88.35 -58.31 -58.03
C GLY A 577 -88.91 -57.26 -59.05
N ASN A 578 -88.09 -56.93 -60.07
CA ASN A 578 -88.32 -56.53 -61.50
C ASN A 578 -89.60 -55.83 -62.08
N SER A 579 -89.42 -54.87 -63.01
CA SER A 579 -89.96 -54.87 -64.41
C SER A 579 -89.46 -53.67 -65.24
N GLY A 580 -89.05 -53.91 -66.49
CA GLY A 580 -88.78 -52.89 -67.52
C GLY A 580 -89.78 -52.98 -68.69
N ASP A 581 -89.96 -51.88 -69.43
CA ASP A 581 -89.92 -51.85 -70.92
C ASP A 581 -90.26 -50.44 -71.50
N ASN A 582 -89.28 -49.92 -72.26
CA ASN A 582 -89.37 -49.50 -73.66
C ASN A 582 -90.08 -48.18 -74.10
N MET A 583 -89.26 -47.22 -74.54
CA MET A 583 -89.48 -46.41 -75.75
C MET A 583 -88.14 -46.17 -76.49
N GLY A 584 -87.84 -47.03 -77.48
CA GLY A 584 -87.31 -46.64 -78.79
C GLY A 584 -85.83 -46.28 -78.94
N GLY A 585 -85.00 -47.22 -79.39
CA GLY A 585 -83.66 -46.94 -79.93
C GLY A 585 -83.68 -46.60 -81.43
N LYS A 586 -82.73 -45.77 -81.88
CA LYS A 586 -82.16 -45.76 -83.26
C LYS A 586 -80.97 -44.77 -83.36
N TYR A 587 -79.97 -45.16 -84.16
CA TYR A 587 -78.85 -44.39 -84.77
C TYR A 587 -77.44 -44.44 -84.12
N PHE A 588 -76.62 -45.33 -84.70
CA PHE A 588 -75.24 -45.21 -85.21
C PHE A 588 -74.14 -44.39 -84.48
N SER A 589 -73.05 -45.12 -84.19
CA SER A 589 -71.62 -44.87 -84.42
C SER A 589 -71.07 -43.45 -84.70
N SER A 590 -69.99 -43.16 -83.98
CA SER A 590 -68.69 -42.65 -84.48
C SER A 590 -68.66 -41.44 -85.43
N GLY A 591 -68.10 -40.33 -84.92
CA GLY A 591 -67.12 -39.54 -85.68
C GLY A 591 -67.52 -38.13 -86.13
N LYS A 592 -66.74 -37.17 -85.59
CA LYS A 592 -66.05 -36.07 -86.30
C LYS A 592 -66.62 -34.63 -86.18
N LEU A 593 -65.79 -33.80 -85.53
CA LEU A 593 -65.67 -32.32 -85.55
C LEU A 593 -65.70 -31.74 -86.99
N PRO A 594 -66.12 -30.48 -87.26
CA PRO A 594 -65.37 -29.22 -86.94
C PRO A 594 -66.31 -27.99 -86.69
N ALA A 595 -65.95 -26.71 -86.54
CA ALA A 595 -64.73 -25.88 -86.71
C ALA A 595 -64.97 -24.56 -85.89
N THR A 596 -64.05 -24.05 -85.05
CA THR A 596 -62.92 -23.11 -85.30
C THR A 596 -63.26 -21.69 -85.75
N ASN A 597 -62.65 -20.71 -85.04
CA ASN A 597 -61.74 -19.64 -85.53
C ASN A 597 -61.49 -18.70 -84.33
N GLY A 598 -60.37 -18.78 -83.60
CA GLY A 598 -59.04 -18.28 -83.98
C GLY A 598 -58.75 -17.00 -83.15
N THR A 599 -57.55 -16.66 -82.67
CA THR A 599 -56.19 -17.18 -82.81
C THR A 599 -55.32 -16.64 -81.65
N ASP A 600 -54.16 -17.29 -81.45
CA ASP A 600 -52.89 -16.73 -80.93
C ASP A 600 -52.72 -16.45 -79.42
N THR A 601 -51.56 -16.59 -78.77
CA THR A 601 -50.31 -17.39 -78.90
C THR A 601 -49.52 -17.12 -77.61
N GLY A 602 -48.65 -18.06 -77.19
CA GLY A 602 -47.28 -17.71 -76.75
C GLY A 602 -46.98 -17.32 -75.29
N TRP A 603 -46.46 -18.33 -74.56
CA TRP A 603 -45.15 -18.36 -73.87
C TRP A 603 -44.68 -17.35 -72.80
N LEU A 604 -44.23 -17.96 -71.69
CA LEU A 604 -43.03 -17.70 -70.87
C LEU A 604 -42.89 -16.36 -70.12
N GLY A 605 -42.70 -16.46 -68.79
CA GLY A 605 -41.93 -15.46 -68.06
C GLY A 605 -42.03 -15.46 -66.54
N VAL A 606 -41.02 -16.08 -65.90
CA VAL A 606 -40.26 -15.50 -64.76
C VAL A 606 -40.76 -15.69 -63.30
N ILE A 607 -40.03 -16.58 -62.62
CA ILE A 607 -39.33 -16.46 -61.31
C ILE A 607 -40.14 -16.15 -60.03
N GLY A 608 -39.98 -17.02 -59.03
CA GLY A 608 -40.26 -16.69 -57.63
C GLY A 608 -40.42 -17.90 -56.70
N THR A 609 -39.40 -18.75 -56.60
CA THR A 609 -39.35 -19.96 -55.76
C THR A 609 -38.93 -19.70 -54.30
N VAL A 610 -39.21 -20.71 -53.46
CA VAL A 610 -38.43 -21.22 -52.30
C VAL A 610 -39.03 -21.04 -50.90
N ILE A 611 -39.91 -21.97 -50.51
CA ILE A 611 -39.71 -23.14 -49.60
C ILE A 611 -38.70 -23.01 -48.41
N LEU A 612 -39.13 -23.45 -47.22
CA LEU A 612 -38.58 -24.59 -46.43
C LEU A 612 -38.36 -24.33 -44.92
N SER A 613 -38.90 -25.28 -44.15
CA SER A 613 -38.39 -25.88 -42.91
C SER A 613 -36.86 -26.18 -43.00
N LEU A 614 -36.05 -26.49 -42.00
CA LEU A 614 -36.12 -27.21 -40.73
C LEU A 614 -34.71 -27.04 -40.09
N LEU A 615 -34.63 -27.08 -38.75
CA LEU A 615 -33.52 -27.61 -37.93
C LEU A 615 -32.09 -27.00 -38.02
N GLY A 616 -31.52 -26.69 -36.85
CA GLY A 616 -30.08 -26.93 -36.59
C GLY A 616 -29.23 -25.77 -36.06
N SER A 617 -29.17 -25.66 -34.73
CA SER A 617 -27.95 -25.60 -33.91
C SER A 617 -26.85 -24.53 -34.11
N LEU A 618 -26.54 -23.90 -32.96
CA LEU A 618 -25.20 -23.61 -32.39
C LEU A 618 -24.33 -22.45 -32.95
N LEU A 619 -24.07 -21.53 -32.01
CA LEU A 619 -22.76 -20.97 -31.61
C LEU A 619 -22.04 -19.93 -32.53
N PHE A 620 -21.95 -18.72 -31.96
CA PHE A 620 -20.70 -18.01 -31.61
C PHE A 620 -19.85 -17.44 -32.78
N TRP A 621 -19.86 -16.11 -32.99
CA TRP A 621 -18.86 -15.16 -32.46
C TRP A 621 -19.03 -13.73 -33.05
N ARG A 622 -19.34 -12.80 -32.14
CA ARG A 622 -18.72 -11.48 -31.87
C ARG A 622 -17.85 -10.76 -32.95
N LYS A 623 -17.91 -9.42 -32.84
CA LYS A 623 -17.04 -8.31 -33.32
C LYS A 623 -17.46 -7.72 -34.68
N ASN A 624 -17.56 -6.39 -34.87
CA ASN A 624 -17.07 -5.25 -34.08
C ASN A 624 -17.68 -3.93 -34.58
N LYS A 625 -17.78 -2.95 -33.65
CA LYS A 625 -17.66 -1.48 -33.79
C LYS A 625 -18.68 -0.71 -34.66
N LYS A 626 -19.45 0.28 -34.14
CA LYS A 626 -19.07 1.66 -33.70
C LYS A 626 -18.25 2.39 -34.77
N GLU A 627 -18.51 3.60 -35.24
CA GLU A 627 -19.32 4.78 -34.91
C GLU A 627 -19.68 5.41 -36.30
N ASP A 628 -20.54 6.41 -36.44
CA ASP A 628 -20.09 7.81 -36.42
C ASP A 628 -21.26 8.81 -36.43
N GLU A 629 -21.09 9.81 -35.56
CA GLU A 629 -21.27 11.25 -35.79
C GLU A 629 -22.68 11.83 -36.04
N SER A 630 -23.22 12.48 -34.99
CA SER A 630 -23.15 13.94 -34.83
C SER A 630 -23.47 14.38 -33.41
#